data_AF-A0A436DVI2-F1
#
_entry.id   AF-A0A436DVI2-F1
#
_cell.length_a   1.000
_cell.length_b   1.000
_cell.length_c   1.000
_cell.angle_alpha   90.00
_cell.angle_beta   90.00
_cell.angle_gamma   90.00
#
_symmetry.space_group_name_H-M   'P 1'
#
loop_
_entity.id
_entity.type
_entity.pdbx_description
1 polymer ?
#
loop_
_entity_poly.entity_id
_entity_poly.type
_entity_poly.pdbx_seq_one_letter_code
_entity_poly.pdbx_strand_id
1 'polypeptide(L)'
;LNATDVDNTATFNTQAAVAKTYGTFSMDVNGAWSYTLDDANAAVQALNSTGANTTLHELVTVTTLDGTQKVIDITIHGANDAAVLSSASANLTETNSAADISTSGTLTISDVDSPATFVAQAATAGTYGTFAINAAGAWTYTASSAHDEFVAGQHYTE
;
A
#
# COMPACT_ATOMS: atom_id res chain seq x y z
N LEU A 1 24.74 5.93 22.02
CA LEU A 1 24.23 5.91 23.41
C LEU A 1 25.41 6.17 24.32
N ASN A 2 25.29 6.97 25.38
CA ASN A 2 26.42 7.21 26.29
C ASN A 2 26.23 6.37 27.56
N ALA A 3 27.30 5.68 27.97
CA ALA A 3 27.40 5.09 29.29
C ALA A 3 28.42 5.91 30.08
N THR A 4 28.11 6.20 31.35
CA THR A 4 29.01 6.89 32.27
C THR A 4 29.01 6.12 33.58
N ASP A 5 30.19 5.82 34.09
CA ASP A 5 30.42 5.12 35.35
C ASP A 5 31.56 5.86 36.05
N VAL A 6 31.41 6.09 37.36
CA VAL A 6 32.35 6.90 38.15
C VAL A 6 33.56 6.08 38.61
N ASP A 7 33.46 4.75 38.59
CA ASP A 7 34.42 3.78 39.11
C ASP A 7 35.06 2.93 37.99
N ASN A 8 34.46 2.86 36.79
CA ASN A 8 34.92 2.03 35.66
C ASN A 8 34.73 2.66 34.27
N THR A 9 35.40 2.09 33.25
CA THR A 9 35.16 2.44 31.84
C THR A 9 33.81 1.90 31.39
N ALA A 10 32.81 2.77 31.27
CA ALA A 10 31.45 2.39 30.92
C ALA A 10 31.36 1.97 29.44
N THR A 11 31.31 0.66 29.18
CA THR A 11 31.26 0.07 27.83
C THR A 11 30.05 -0.85 27.68
N PHE A 12 29.50 -0.92 26.46
CA PHE A 12 28.35 -1.77 26.13
C PHE A 12 28.77 -3.19 25.75
N ASN A 13 27.91 -4.16 26.04
CA ASN A 13 28.01 -5.48 25.42
C ASN A 13 27.72 -5.36 23.92
N THR A 14 28.61 -5.89 23.09
CA THR A 14 28.44 -5.88 21.64
C THR A 14 27.24 -6.74 21.23
N GLN A 15 26.42 -6.22 20.31
CA GLN A 15 25.35 -6.97 19.65
C GLN A 15 25.63 -6.94 18.15
N ALA A 16 25.79 -8.10 17.53
CA ALA A 16 26.10 -8.20 16.10
C ALA A 16 24.92 -8.83 15.35
N ALA A 17 24.30 -8.04 14.47
CA ALA A 17 23.20 -8.47 13.61
C ALA A 17 22.11 -9.29 14.34
N VAL A 18 21.68 -8.81 15.51
CA VAL A 18 20.65 -9.48 16.30
C VAL A 18 19.31 -9.26 15.61
N ALA A 19 18.72 -10.33 15.09
CA ALA A 19 17.37 -10.30 14.53
C ALA A 19 16.36 -9.83 15.58
N LYS A 20 15.46 -8.95 15.16
CA LYS A 20 14.34 -8.41 15.93
C LYS A 20 13.03 -8.66 15.17
N THR A 21 11.92 -8.12 15.65
CA THR A 21 10.59 -8.33 15.07
C THR A 21 10.48 -7.72 13.68
N TYR A 22 10.96 -6.49 13.51
CA TYR A 22 10.78 -5.72 12.27
C TYR A 22 12.10 -5.45 11.53
N GLY A 23 13.21 -6.06 11.94
CA GLY A 23 14.52 -5.74 11.39
C GLY A 23 15.68 -6.36 12.17
N THR A 24 16.86 -5.77 12.01
CA THR A 24 18.11 -6.28 12.60
C THR A 24 18.84 -5.15 13.34
N PHE A 25 19.26 -5.42 14.57
CA PHE A 25 19.98 -4.46 15.41
C PHE A 25 21.46 -4.82 15.58
N SER A 26 22.34 -3.82 15.54
CA SER A 26 23.75 -3.97 15.92
C SER A 26 24.21 -2.83 16.83
N MET A 27 25.13 -3.13 17.76
CA MET A 27 25.76 -2.16 18.65
C MET A 27 27.20 -2.57 18.94
N ASP A 28 28.12 -1.59 18.90
CA ASP A 28 29.50 -1.77 19.30
C ASP A 28 29.73 -1.46 20.81
N VAL A 29 30.96 -1.70 21.26
CA VAL A 29 31.38 -1.49 22.66
C VAL A 29 31.29 -0.02 23.10
N ASN A 30 31.37 0.92 22.16
CA ASN A 30 31.29 2.36 22.40
C ASN A 30 29.83 2.86 22.40
N GLY A 31 28.85 1.98 22.15
CA GLY A 31 27.44 2.33 22.08
C GLY A 31 27.02 2.98 20.78
N ALA A 32 27.84 2.91 19.73
CA ALA A 32 27.41 3.20 18.37
C ALA A 32 26.52 2.03 17.88
N TRP A 33 25.35 2.36 17.37
CA TRP A 33 24.34 1.37 17.00
C TRP A 33 23.71 1.67 15.66
N SER A 34 23.18 0.63 15.03
CA SER A 34 22.40 0.70 13.79
C SER A 34 21.22 -0.25 13.87
N TYR A 35 20.12 0.14 13.23
CA TYR A 35 18.98 -0.73 12.97
C TYR A 35 18.69 -0.75 11.48
N THR A 36 18.62 -1.94 10.91
CA THR A 36 18.22 -2.15 9.51
C THR A 36 16.80 -2.70 9.52
N LEU A 37 15.85 -1.93 9.02
CA LEU A 37 14.46 -2.36 8.86
C LEU A 37 14.38 -3.50 7.84
N ASP A 38 13.58 -4.51 8.14
CA ASP A 38 13.14 -5.51 7.17
C ASP A 38 11.90 -4.99 6.45
N ASP A 39 12.11 -4.34 5.31
CA ASP A 39 11.03 -3.75 4.53
C ASP A 39 10.09 -4.81 3.93
N ALA A 40 10.53 -6.08 3.81
CA ALA A 40 9.66 -7.17 3.36
C ALA A 40 8.74 -7.70 4.47
N ASN A 41 8.87 -7.20 5.71
CA ASN A 41 8.05 -7.62 6.82
C ASN A 41 6.58 -7.20 6.62
N ALA A 42 5.66 -8.16 6.68
CA ALA A 42 4.25 -7.91 6.41
C ALA A 42 3.60 -6.86 7.34
N ALA A 43 4.05 -6.74 8.59
CA ALA A 43 3.53 -5.73 9.51
C ALA A 43 4.05 -4.32 9.15
N VAL A 44 5.28 -4.23 8.65
CA VAL A 44 5.87 -2.99 8.14
C VAL A 44 5.16 -2.56 6.87
N GLN A 45 4.93 -3.48 5.92
CA GLN A 45 4.21 -3.23 4.67
C GLN A 45 2.74 -2.85 4.90
N ALA A 46 2.15 -3.23 6.03
CA ALA A 46 0.77 -2.84 6.38
C ALA A 46 0.67 -1.45 7.02
N LEU A 47 1.80 -0.77 7.29
CA LEU A 47 1.79 0.56 7.91
C LEU A 47 1.43 1.62 6.88
N ASN A 48 0.37 2.39 7.14
CA ASN A 48 0.00 3.54 6.30
C ASN A 48 0.66 4.83 6.80
N SER A 49 0.74 5.86 5.96
CA SER A 49 1.14 7.22 6.36
C SER A 49 0.08 7.98 7.19
N THR A 50 -1.20 7.58 7.11
CA THR A 50 -2.32 8.23 7.80
C THR A 50 -3.34 7.22 8.33
N GLY A 51 -4.28 7.67 9.16
CA GLY A 51 -5.36 6.81 9.66
C GLY A 51 -4.94 5.89 10.80
N ALA A 52 -5.43 4.65 10.77
CA ALA A 52 -5.02 3.62 11.72
C ALA A 52 -3.75 2.91 11.22
N ASN A 53 -2.97 2.32 12.13
CA ASN A 53 -1.76 1.57 11.81
C ASN A 53 -0.67 2.41 11.11
N THR A 54 -0.23 3.50 11.75
CA THR A 54 0.77 4.42 11.18
C THR A 54 2.18 4.25 11.73
N THR A 55 2.33 3.57 12.87
CA THR A 55 3.63 3.38 13.51
C THR A 55 3.76 2.02 14.20
N LEU A 56 4.95 1.44 14.15
CA LEU A 56 5.38 0.31 14.97
C LEU A 56 6.53 0.75 15.89
N HIS A 57 6.68 0.04 17.00
CA HIS A 57 7.79 0.23 17.94
C HIS A 57 8.57 -1.08 18.10
N GLU A 58 9.88 -1.01 17.90
CA GLU A 58 10.81 -2.08 18.27
C GLU A 58 11.59 -1.66 19.52
N LEU A 59 11.50 -2.46 20.58
CA LEU A 59 12.22 -2.21 21.82
C LEU A 59 13.47 -3.09 21.89
N VAL A 60 14.63 -2.45 22.00
CA VAL A 60 15.92 -3.14 22.12
C VAL A 60 16.54 -2.83 23.47
N THR A 61 16.63 -3.86 24.33
CA THR A 61 17.41 -3.77 25.56
C THR A 61 18.90 -3.93 25.25
N VAL A 62 19.70 -2.99 25.74
CA VAL A 62 21.16 -3.00 25.68
C VAL A 62 21.70 -3.01 27.11
N THR A 63 22.83 -3.66 27.31
CA THR A 63 23.42 -3.88 28.64
C THR A 63 24.89 -3.50 28.62
N THR A 64 25.35 -2.75 29.60
CA THR A 64 26.78 -2.46 29.82
C THR A 64 27.47 -3.62 30.53
N LEU A 65 28.81 -3.64 30.56
CA LEU A 65 29.58 -4.74 31.16
C LEU A 65 29.32 -4.94 32.67
N ASP A 66 28.97 -3.87 33.39
CA ASP A 66 28.57 -3.88 34.81
C ASP A 66 27.16 -4.43 35.04
N GLY A 67 26.40 -4.74 33.97
CA GLY A 67 25.04 -5.23 34.03
C GLY A 67 23.96 -4.15 34.00
N THR A 68 24.32 -2.86 33.92
CA THR A 68 23.34 -1.78 33.78
C THR A 68 22.61 -1.87 32.44
N GLN A 69 21.28 -1.79 32.46
CA GLN A 69 20.44 -1.92 31.26
C GLN A 69 19.85 -0.58 30.81
N LYS A 70 19.69 -0.42 29.49
CA LYS A 70 18.95 0.67 28.84
C LYS A 70 18.07 0.08 27.74
N VAL A 71 16.96 0.75 27.45
CA VAL A 71 16.07 0.40 26.33
C VAL A 71 16.21 1.47 25.26
N ILE A 72 16.40 1.02 24.03
CA ILE A 72 16.29 1.84 22.82
C ILE A 72 14.92 1.55 22.22
N ASP A 73 14.12 2.60 22.05
CA ASP A 73 12.83 2.54 21.37
C ASP A 73 13.01 3.04 19.94
N ILE A 74 12.81 2.15 18.96
CA ILE A 74 12.91 2.45 17.54
C ILE A 74 11.48 2.58 17.02
N THR A 75 11.11 3.82 16.69
CA THR A 75 9.83 4.12 16.04
C THR A 75 9.96 3.96 14.52
N ILE A 76 9.11 3.11 13.95
CA ILE A 76 9.00 2.86 12.51
C ILE A 76 7.74 3.55 12.05
N HIS A 77 7.86 4.46 11.07
CA HIS A 77 6.75 5.19 10.49
C HIS A 77 6.33 4.57 9.17
N GLY A 78 5.03 4.44 8.96
CA GLY A 78 4.46 3.99 7.69
C GLY A 78 4.62 4.98 6.56
N ALA A 79 4.53 4.45 5.34
CA ALA A 79 4.35 5.20 4.10
C ALA A 79 3.12 4.60 3.39
N ASN A 80 2.42 5.40 2.58
CA ASN A 80 1.29 4.86 1.83
C ASN A 80 1.78 4.12 0.57
N ASP A 81 1.43 2.86 0.43
CA ASP A 81 1.60 2.08 -0.78
C ASP A 81 0.52 2.42 -1.82
N ALA A 82 0.91 2.51 -3.08
CA ALA A 82 -0.05 2.83 -4.14
C ALA A 82 -0.90 1.59 -4.46
N ALA A 83 -2.23 1.75 -4.44
CA ALA A 83 -3.14 0.74 -4.94
C ALA A 83 -2.79 0.29 -6.37
N VAL A 84 -2.88 -1.01 -6.61
CA VAL A 84 -2.70 -1.64 -7.92
C VAL A 84 -4.06 -1.98 -8.51
N LEU A 85 -4.36 -1.45 -9.70
CA LEU A 85 -5.62 -1.65 -10.40
C LEU A 85 -5.42 -2.44 -11.71
N SER A 86 -6.38 -3.30 -12.05
CA SER A 86 -6.45 -3.90 -13.39
C SER A 86 -6.95 -2.91 -14.44
N SER A 87 -6.72 -3.22 -15.71
CA SER A 87 -7.34 -2.53 -16.86
C SER A 87 -8.30 -3.45 -17.62
N ALA A 88 -9.31 -2.87 -18.27
CA ALA A 88 -10.20 -3.60 -19.18
C ALA A 88 -10.47 -2.78 -20.45
N SER A 89 -10.71 -3.47 -21.55
CA SER A 89 -11.18 -2.90 -22.82
C SER A 89 -12.27 -3.81 -23.40
N ALA A 90 -13.35 -3.24 -23.89
CA ALA A 90 -14.44 -3.98 -24.51
C ALA A 90 -14.88 -3.27 -25.80
N ASN A 91 -15.27 -4.05 -26.80
CA ASN A 91 -15.80 -3.54 -28.05
C ASN A 91 -17.33 -3.69 -28.05
N LEU A 92 -18.00 -2.70 -28.63
CA LEU A 92 -19.42 -2.72 -28.90
C LEU A 92 -19.66 -2.53 -30.39
N THR A 93 -20.80 -2.99 -30.86
CA THR A 93 -21.25 -2.80 -32.24
C THR A 93 -22.62 -2.15 -32.17
N GLU A 94 -22.86 -1.16 -33.03
CA GLU A 94 -24.16 -0.50 -33.16
C GLU A 94 -25.27 -1.51 -33.47
N THR A 95 -26.48 -1.18 -33.04
CA THR A 95 -27.72 -1.93 -33.30
C THR A 95 -28.88 -0.95 -33.30
N ASN A 96 -30.07 -1.37 -33.77
CA ASN A 96 -31.26 -0.51 -33.84
C ASN A 96 -31.82 -0.03 -32.47
N SER A 97 -31.22 -0.41 -31.33
CA SER A 97 -31.71 -0.11 -29.99
C SER A 97 -30.57 0.11 -29.00
N ALA A 98 -30.56 1.26 -28.33
CA ALA A 98 -29.54 1.63 -27.34
C ALA A 98 -29.46 0.64 -26.16
N ALA A 99 -30.62 0.13 -25.73
CA ALA A 99 -30.70 -0.81 -24.61
C ALA A 99 -30.00 -2.14 -24.89
N ASP A 100 -29.81 -2.48 -26.17
CA ASP A 100 -29.15 -3.71 -26.61
C ASP A 100 -27.63 -3.51 -26.80
N ILE A 101 -27.14 -2.26 -26.74
CA ILE A 101 -25.72 -1.91 -26.88
C ILE A 101 -25.16 -1.63 -25.48
N SER A 102 -24.84 -2.72 -24.79
CA SER A 102 -24.18 -2.65 -23.48
C SER A 102 -23.10 -3.71 -23.34
N THR A 103 -22.09 -3.39 -22.53
CA THR A 103 -21.04 -4.33 -22.14
C THR A 103 -20.71 -4.16 -20.67
N SER A 104 -20.12 -5.19 -20.09
CA SER A 104 -19.84 -5.24 -18.67
C SER A 104 -18.61 -6.06 -18.38
N GLY A 105 -18.10 -5.91 -17.17
CA GLY A 105 -16.95 -6.66 -16.70
C GLY A 105 -16.66 -6.40 -15.24
N THR A 106 -15.45 -6.74 -14.83
CA THR A 106 -15.00 -6.52 -13.46
C THR A 106 -13.55 -6.05 -13.49
N LEU A 107 -13.28 -4.97 -12.76
CA LEU A 107 -11.93 -4.53 -12.43
C LEU A 107 -11.56 -5.05 -11.04
N THR A 108 -10.29 -5.36 -10.85
CA THR A 108 -9.72 -5.73 -9.55
C THR A 108 -8.83 -4.62 -9.03
N ILE A 109 -8.82 -4.45 -7.70
CA ILE A 109 -7.92 -3.54 -6.98
C ILE A 109 -7.28 -4.32 -5.83
N SER A 110 -6.02 -4.02 -5.53
CA SER A 110 -5.32 -4.50 -4.33
C SER A 110 -4.48 -3.38 -3.75
N ASP A 111 -4.46 -3.30 -2.43
CA ASP A 111 -3.66 -2.36 -1.66
C ASP A 111 -3.29 -3.06 -0.34
N VAL A 112 -2.03 -2.93 0.08
CA VAL A 112 -1.48 -3.67 1.22
C VAL A 112 -1.78 -2.99 2.56
N ASP A 113 -1.95 -1.67 2.55
CA ASP A 113 -2.14 -0.85 3.74
C ASP A 113 -3.52 -0.16 3.80
N SER A 114 -4.29 -0.24 2.70
CA SER A 114 -5.59 0.40 2.56
C SER A 114 -6.66 -0.58 2.05
N PRO A 115 -7.95 -0.30 2.29
CA PRO A 115 -9.02 -1.11 1.73
C PRO A 115 -8.99 -1.13 0.20
N ALA A 116 -9.04 -2.32 -0.37
CA ALA A 116 -9.15 -2.55 -1.81
C ALA A 116 -10.59 -2.30 -2.31
N THR A 117 -11.03 -1.03 -2.34
CA THR A 117 -12.38 -0.65 -2.77
C THR A 117 -12.36 0.38 -3.90
N PHE A 118 -13.31 0.25 -4.82
CA PHE A 118 -13.55 1.28 -5.84
C PHE A 118 -14.45 2.38 -5.29
N VAL A 119 -14.19 3.61 -5.68
CA VAL A 119 -15.18 4.68 -5.55
C VAL A 119 -16.28 4.40 -6.57
N ALA A 120 -17.49 4.11 -6.08
CA ALA A 120 -18.62 3.83 -6.94
C ALA A 120 -18.96 5.05 -7.80
N GLN A 121 -19.16 4.82 -9.09
CA GLN A 121 -19.65 5.81 -10.02
C GLN A 121 -20.98 5.33 -10.59
N ALA A 122 -21.98 6.20 -10.54
CA ALA A 122 -23.29 5.93 -11.08
C ALA A 122 -23.49 6.75 -12.35
N ALA A 123 -23.73 6.08 -13.47
CA ALA A 123 -24.12 6.69 -14.74
C ALA A 123 -23.25 7.91 -15.13
N THR A 124 -21.93 7.78 -15.00
CA THR A 124 -20.96 8.76 -15.52
C THR A 124 -21.18 8.89 -17.01
N ALA A 125 -21.71 10.03 -17.45
CA ALA A 125 -21.94 10.30 -18.86
C ALA A 125 -20.61 10.49 -19.58
N GLY A 126 -20.46 9.84 -20.72
CA GLY A 126 -19.45 10.23 -21.71
C GLY A 126 -20.10 10.57 -23.05
N THR A 127 -19.35 10.38 -24.13
CA THR A 127 -19.72 10.90 -25.45
C THR A 127 -20.81 10.06 -26.11
N TYR A 128 -20.70 8.74 -25.99
CA TYR A 128 -21.56 7.77 -26.67
C TYR A 128 -22.40 6.96 -25.69
N GLY A 129 -22.26 7.16 -24.39
CA GLY A 129 -23.00 6.36 -23.42
C GLY A 129 -22.79 6.78 -21.98
N THR A 130 -23.07 5.84 -21.09
CA THR A 130 -22.91 6.01 -19.65
C THR A 130 -22.13 4.84 -19.07
N PHE A 131 -21.17 5.15 -18.22
CA PHE A 131 -20.38 4.19 -17.47
C PHE A 131 -20.84 4.14 -16.01
N ALA A 132 -20.91 2.95 -15.43
CA ALA A 132 -21.12 2.76 -14.00
C ALA A 132 -20.17 1.71 -13.47
N ILE A 133 -19.70 1.87 -12.24
CA ILE A 133 -18.91 0.88 -11.51
C ILE A 133 -19.32 0.88 -10.04
N ASN A 134 -19.48 -0.32 -9.46
CA ASN A 134 -19.77 -0.45 -8.03
C ASN A 134 -18.47 -0.59 -7.21
N ALA A 135 -18.59 -0.56 -5.88
CA ALA A 135 -17.43 -0.66 -4.99
C ALA A 135 -16.65 -1.98 -5.09
N ALA A 136 -17.28 -3.03 -5.65
CA ALA A 136 -16.66 -4.33 -5.91
C ALA A 136 -15.98 -4.41 -7.30
N GLY A 137 -15.97 -3.31 -8.06
CA GLY A 137 -15.33 -3.23 -9.36
C GLY A 137 -16.15 -3.78 -10.52
N ALA A 138 -17.39 -4.23 -10.29
CA ALA A 138 -18.27 -4.63 -11.38
C ALA A 138 -18.75 -3.37 -12.10
N TRP A 139 -18.48 -3.32 -13.41
CA TRP A 139 -18.76 -2.16 -14.24
C TRP A 139 -19.67 -2.51 -15.41
N THR A 140 -20.39 -1.50 -15.87
CA THR A 140 -21.27 -1.56 -17.04
C THR A 140 -21.09 -0.29 -17.86
N TYR A 141 -21.07 -0.45 -19.18
CA TYR A 141 -21.23 0.65 -20.12
C TYR A 141 -22.48 0.40 -20.96
N THR A 142 -23.34 1.41 -21.08
CA THR A 142 -24.57 1.36 -21.88
C THR A 142 -24.58 2.54 -22.85
N ALA A 143 -24.77 2.27 -24.13
CA ALA A 143 -24.85 3.31 -25.15
C ALA A 143 -26.05 4.23 -24.94
N SER A 144 -25.90 5.49 -25.32
CA SER A 144 -26.94 6.52 -25.21
C SER A 144 -28.00 6.40 -26.31
N SER A 145 -27.64 5.80 -27.44
CA SER A 145 -28.50 5.57 -28.60
C SER A 145 -28.10 4.29 -29.34
N ALA A 146 -28.82 3.97 -30.41
CA ALA A 146 -28.45 2.95 -31.39
C ALA A 146 -27.09 3.23 -32.05
N HIS A 147 -26.70 4.50 -32.13
CA HIS A 147 -25.54 5.02 -32.84
C HIS A 147 -25.50 4.68 -34.33
N ASP A 148 -26.66 4.54 -34.99
CA ASP A 148 -26.81 4.25 -36.43
C ASP A 148 -26.06 5.25 -37.36
N GLU A 149 -25.59 6.38 -36.82
CA GLU A 149 -24.70 7.33 -37.50
C GLU A 149 -23.25 6.86 -37.63
N PHE A 150 -22.83 5.79 -36.96
CA PHE A 150 -21.47 5.27 -37.02
C PHE A 150 -21.17 4.65 -38.39
N VAL A 151 -19.96 4.86 -38.89
CA VAL A 151 -19.56 4.37 -40.20
C VAL A 151 -19.00 2.96 -40.08
N ALA A 152 -19.55 2.02 -40.84
CA ALA A 152 -19.08 0.64 -40.88
C ALA A 152 -17.56 0.55 -41.14
N GLY A 153 -16.86 -0.20 -40.28
CA GLY A 153 -15.40 -0.37 -40.34
C GLY A 153 -14.58 0.70 -39.63
N GLN A 154 -15.23 1.75 -39.10
CA GLN A 154 -14.58 2.75 -38.25
C GLN A 154 -14.72 2.40 -36.76
N HIS A 155 -13.71 2.77 -35.98
CA HIS A 155 -13.72 2.64 -34.52
C HIS A 155 -13.91 4.02 -33.89
N TYR A 156 -14.82 4.07 -32.93
CA TYR A 156 -15.08 5.24 -32.09
C TYR A 156 -14.66 4.86 -30.67
N THR A 157 -13.94 5.76 -30.00
CA THR A 157 -13.41 5.53 -28.64
C THR A 157 -14.05 6.50 -27.66
N GLU A 158 -14.35 5.97 -26.48
CA GLU A 158 -14.67 6.75 -25.28
C GLU A 158 -13.55 6.60 -24.24
#